data_AF-A0A839VE84-F1
#
_entry.id   AF-A0A839VE84-F1
#
_cell.length_a   1.000
_cell.length_b   1.000
_cell.length_c   1.000
_cell.angle_alpha   90.00
_cell.angle_beta   90.00
_cell.angle_gamma   90.00
#
_symmetry.space_group_name_H-M   'P 1'
#
loop_
_entity.id
_entity.type
_entity.pdbx_description
1 polymer ?
#
loop_
_entity_poly.entity_id
_entity_poly.type
_entity_poly.pdbx_seq_one_letter_code
_entity_poly.pdbx_strand_id
1 'polypeptide(L)'
;MIANTLPAFSPPVLDPSPLQEEFSAFLELPDTAHQVSWKIKDAVRRNNSLATELLFSKACSGSPLGRASASFLLALYSGKEGASNDLMLQLGKDSLKLCEIVLSRNARKASSDQWKIAPKILVMAGLETVGNSQVRSNIVQEIKEQEIFGYLIEENQIDNSLFGLNRMITDAELNLVSARLNDLTQHFHFNDARKVTTEAMASGEIDQSALQQLLPYVASIAPNSGRFVPLLMDDHWILFGIGSNTSGEKFAMAFSSLEELKPHHAEYLNALGGAAGVSHSLMITGDLQRHAPNACGLFVTQAMERIAECYEVNKDSIASDLEQFIDSFQQSDWQEQSLFNRNGRAGLYGVLIDAAAMRDEGTYKIEHQHSDPYSQKKQPAG
;
A
#
# COMPACT_ATOMS: atom_id res chain seq x y z
N MET A 1 -25.01 -37.46 -4.65
CA MET A 1 -25.96 -37.11 -3.58
C MET A 1 -25.14 -37.06 -2.30
N ILE A 2 -24.76 -35.90 -1.76
CA ILE A 2 -25.60 -34.80 -1.25
C ILE A 2 -24.95 -33.47 -1.66
N ALA A 3 -25.73 -32.57 -2.25
CA ALA A 3 -25.31 -31.23 -2.61
C ALA A 3 -25.50 -30.31 -1.40
N ASN A 4 -24.42 -29.73 -0.88
CA ASN A 4 -24.47 -28.65 0.09
C ASN A 4 -24.50 -27.32 -0.66
N THR A 5 -25.69 -26.87 -1.01
CA THR A 5 -25.95 -25.47 -1.39
C THR A 5 -25.84 -24.59 -0.14
N LEU A 6 -24.83 -23.73 -0.10
CA LEU A 6 -24.82 -22.58 0.80
C LEU A 6 -26.06 -21.70 0.50
N PRO A 7 -26.73 -21.12 1.51
CA PRO A 7 -27.83 -20.21 1.26
C PRO A 7 -27.29 -18.98 0.52
N ALA A 8 -27.87 -18.69 -0.64
CA ALA A 8 -27.64 -17.44 -1.35
C ALA A 8 -28.01 -16.29 -0.40
N PHE A 9 -27.01 -15.50 -0.01
CA PHE A 9 -27.21 -14.26 0.73
C PHE A 9 -27.82 -13.26 -0.26
N SER A 10 -29.14 -13.25 -0.38
CA SER A 10 -29.85 -12.18 -1.08
C SER A 10 -29.77 -10.93 -0.22
N PRO A 11 -29.07 -9.86 -0.62
CA PRO A 11 -29.09 -8.63 0.16
C PRO A 11 -30.52 -8.12 0.24
N PRO A 12 -30.94 -7.52 1.38
CA PRO A 12 -32.25 -6.91 1.47
C PRO A 12 -32.39 -5.86 0.37
N VAL A 13 -33.49 -5.98 -0.38
CA VAL A 13 -33.96 -4.96 -1.31
C VAL A 13 -34.31 -3.76 -0.46
N LEU A 14 -33.46 -2.74 -0.49
CA LEU A 14 -33.73 -1.46 0.16
C LEU A 14 -34.90 -0.81 -0.57
N ASP A 15 -36.02 -0.65 0.13
CA ASP A 15 -37.10 0.25 -0.26
C ASP A 15 -36.49 1.66 -0.48
N PRO A 16 -36.77 2.38 -1.58
CA PRO A 16 -36.18 3.68 -1.86
C PRO A 16 -36.47 4.77 -0.79
N SER A 17 -37.53 4.62 0.01
CA SER A 17 -37.93 5.59 1.05
C SER A 17 -36.89 5.75 2.18
N PRO A 18 -36.39 4.68 2.84
CA PRO A 18 -35.38 4.79 3.91
C PRO A 18 -34.01 5.32 3.46
N LEU A 19 -33.65 5.22 2.19
CA LEU A 19 -32.38 5.77 1.67
C LEU A 19 -32.43 7.30 1.57
N GLN A 20 -33.56 7.90 1.21
CA GLN A 20 -33.70 9.36 1.13
C GLN A 20 -33.65 10.04 2.51
N GLU A 21 -34.28 9.43 3.51
CA GLU A 21 -34.19 9.90 4.90
C GLU A 21 -32.75 9.81 5.43
N GLU A 22 -32.04 8.73 5.11
CA GLU A 22 -30.62 8.56 5.46
C GLU A 22 -29.69 9.53 4.73
N PHE A 23 -29.95 9.84 3.45
CA PHE A 23 -29.18 10.85 2.73
C PHE A 23 -29.38 12.24 3.34
N SER A 24 -30.62 12.56 3.72
CA SER A 24 -30.94 13.82 4.41
C SER A 24 -30.25 13.87 5.77
N ALA A 25 -30.33 12.79 6.56
CA ALA A 25 -29.64 12.69 7.84
C ALA A 25 -28.12 12.78 7.71
N PHE A 26 -27.51 12.18 6.67
CA PHE A 26 -26.07 12.25 6.43
C PHE A 26 -25.61 13.65 5.97
N LEU A 27 -26.45 14.36 5.21
CA LEU A 27 -26.20 15.76 4.89
C LEU A 27 -26.18 16.61 6.15
N GLU A 28 -27.10 16.36 7.07
CA GLU A 28 -27.26 17.04 8.36
C GLU A 28 -26.25 16.61 9.43
N LEU A 29 -25.48 15.53 9.20
CA LEU A 29 -24.44 15.12 10.15
C LEU A 29 -23.45 16.25 10.35
N PRO A 30 -23.13 16.59 11.62
CA PRO A 30 -22.16 17.61 11.91
C PRO A 30 -20.80 17.19 11.38
N ASP A 31 -20.03 18.16 10.91
CA ASP A 31 -18.68 17.96 10.40
C ASP A 31 -17.72 17.35 11.44
N THR A 32 -18.09 17.38 12.72
CA THR A 32 -17.38 16.73 13.83
C THR A 32 -17.56 15.21 13.89
N ALA A 33 -18.47 14.62 13.10
CA ALA A 33 -18.61 13.17 13.04
C ALA A 33 -17.34 12.52 12.48
N HIS A 34 -16.87 11.43 13.10
CA HIS A 34 -15.62 10.78 12.70
C HIS A 34 -15.80 9.56 11.77
N GLN A 35 -17.05 9.19 11.45
CA GLN A 35 -17.34 7.95 10.71
C GLN A 35 -18.46 8.14 9.70
N VAL A 36 -18.30 7.46 8.55
CA VAL A 36 -19.35 7.33 7.54
C VAL A 36 -20.32 6.22 7.96
N SER A 37 -21.63 6.51 7.94
CA SER A 37 -22.68 5.53 8.24
C SER A 37 -22.57 4.27 7.37
N TRP A 38 -22.77 3.10 7.96
CA TRP A 38 -22.70 1.81 7.25
C TRP A 38 -23.69 1.72 6.09
N LYS A 39 -24.85 2.38 6.18
CA LYS A 39 -25.86 2.40 5.11
C LYS A 39 -25.37 3.17 3.88
N ILE A 40 -24.69 4.30 4.10
CA ILE A 40 -24.05 5.06 3.01
C ILE A 40 -22.91 4.23 2.40
N LYS A 41 -22.08 3.59 3.23
CA LYS A 41 -21.02 2.70 2.75
C LYS A 41 -21.58 1.56 1.88
N ASP A 42 -22.66 0.90 2.33
CA ASP A 42 -23.32 -0.17 1.58
C ASP A 42 -23.96 0.33 0.28
N ALA A 43 -24.62 1.49 0.29
CA ALA A 43 -25.16 2.10 -0.91
C ALA A 43 -24.08 2.39 -1.97
N VAL A 44 -22.92 2.91 -1.55
CA VAL A 44 -21.78 3.16 -2.44
C VAL A 44 -21.21 1.85 -3.00
N ARG A 45 -21.06 0.80 -2.18
CA ARG A 45 -20.62 -0.53 -2.66
C ARG A 45 -21.56 -1.12 -3.71
N ARG A 46 -22.85 -0.80 -3.64
CA ARG A 46 -23.87 -1.14 -4.64
C ARG A 46 -23.92 -0.17 -5.82
N ASN A 47 -22.88 0.66 -6.00
CA ASN A 47 -22.73 1.64 -7.07
C ASN A 47 -23.87 2.69 -7.12
N ASN A 48 -24.36 3.14 -5.96
CA ASN A 48 -25.32 4.23 -5.90
C ASN A 48 -24.62 5.58 -6.17
N SER A 49 -24.97 6.24 -7.27
CA SER A 49 -24.33 7.49 -7.69
C SER A 49 -24.54 8.63 -6.70
N LEU A 50 -25.75 8.80 -6.15
CA LEU A 50 -26.05 9.86 -5.20
C LEU A 50 -25.24 9.71 -3.90
N ALA A 51 -25.12 8.49 -3.39
CA ALA A 51 -24.30 8.19 -2.22
C ALA A 51 -22.82 8.50 -2.49
N THR A 52 -22.35 8.18 -3.69
CA THR A 52 -20.97 8.44 -4.12
C THR A 52 -20.68 9.93 -4.24
N GLU A 53 -21.55 10.69 -4.91
CA GLU A 53 -21.46 12.14 -5.03
C GLU A 53 -21.50 12.83 -3.66
N LEU A 54 -22.35 12.34 -2.75
CA LEU A 54 -22.44 12.83 -1.38
C LEU A 54 -21.12 12.65 -0.62
N LEU A 55 -20.45 11.50 -0.77
CA LEU A 55 -19.14 11.28 -0.17
C LEU A 55 -18.06 12.16 -0.78
N PHE A 56 -18.05 12.36 -2.10
CA PHE A 56 -17.11 13.29 -2.75
C PHE A 56 -17.31 14.73 -2.25
N SER A 57 -18.57 15.15 -2.10
CA SER A 57 -18.92 16.46 -1.55
C SER A 57 -18.42 16.61 -0.11
N LYS A 58 -18.71 15.64 0.77
CA LYS A 58 -18.23 15.67 2.16
C LYS A 58 -16.70 15.60 2.22
N ALA A 59 -16.03 14.83 1.36
CA ALA A 59 -14.58 14.74 1.31
C ALA A 59 -13.91 16.12 1.12
N CYS A 60 -14.58 17.07 0.45
CA CYS A 60 -14.04 18.41 0.21
C CYS A 60 -14.07 19.34 1.44
N SER A 61 -14.74 18.99 2.55
CA SER A 61 -14.87 19.90 3.69
C SER A 61 -13.63 19.96 4.60
N GLY A 62 -12.69 19.02 4.47
CA GLY A 62 -11.52 18.89 5.35
C GLY A 62 -11.84 18.51 6.81
N SER A 63 -13.13 18.37 7.15
CA SER A 63 -13.59 17.98 8.48
C SER A 63 -13.24 16.53 8.81
N PRO A 64 -13.31 16.09 10.08
CA PRO A 64 -13.20 14.67 10.43
C PRO A 64 -14.08 13.76 9.56
N LEU A 65 -15.33 14.16 9.30
CA LEU A 65 -16.23 13.42 8.42
C LEU A 65 -15.76 13.42 6.97
N GLY A 66 -15.22 14.55 6.51
CA GLY A 66 -14.61 14.68 5.18
C GLY A 66 -13.40 13.76 5.02
N ARG A 67 -12.50 13.70 6.02
CA ARG A 67 -11.34 12.80 6.03
C ARG A 67 -11.76 11.33 6.04
N ALA A 68 -12.78 10.98 6.82
CA ALA A 68 -13.35 9.63 6.84
C ALA A 68 -13.99 9.26 5.48
N SER A 69 -14.68 10.20 4.84
CA SER A 69 -15.28 10.02 3.51
C SER A 69 -14.22 9.81 2.44
N ALA A 70 -13.18 10.64 2.41
CA ALA A 70 -12.06 10.51 1.47
C ALA A 70 -11.29 9.17 1.67
N SER A 71 -11.12 8.75 2.93
CA SER A 71 -10.47 7.49 3.26
C SER A 71 -11.28 6.29 2.80
N PHE A 72 -12.60 6.32 2.96
CA PHE A 72 -13.48 5.25 2.49
C PHE A 72 -13.53 5.18 0.96
N LEU A 73 -13.60 6.33 0.25
CA LEU A 73 -13.52 6.37 -1.21
C LEU A 73 -12.20 5.79 -1.73
N LEU A 74 -11.07 6.16 -1.11
CA LEU A 74 -9.77 5.60 -1.47
C LEU A 74 -9.69 4.10 -1.19
N ALA A 75 -10.24 3.62 -0.07
CA ALA A 75 -10.22 2.20 0.26
C ALA A 75 -11.04 1.36 -0.73
N LEU A 76 -12.18 1.86 -1.22
CA LEU A 76 -12.92 1.23 -2.31
C LEU A 76 -12.12 1.25 -3.61
N TYR A 77 -11.53 2.40 -3.96
CA TYR A 77 -10.71 2.53 -5.17
C TYR A 77 -9.50 1.60 -5.14
N SER A 78 -8.80 1.49 -4.01
CA SER A 78 -7.61 0.65 -3.85
C SER A 78 -7.91 -0.84 -3.66
N GLY A 79 -9.19 -1.25 -3.64
CA GLY A 79 -9.60 -2.63 -3.39
C GLY A 79 -9.46 -3.12 -1.94
N LYS A 80 -9.14 -2.22 -0.99
CA LYS A 80 -9.07 -2.54 0.45
C LYS A 80 -10.47 -2.68 1.08
N GLU A 81 -11.46 -2.07 0.46
CA GLU A 81 -12.87 -2.26 0.75
C GLU A 81 -13.52 -2.96 -0.45
N GLY A 82 -14.37 -3.95 -0.19
CA GLY A 82 -15.01 -4.72 -1.26
C GLY A 82 -15.76 -3.81 -2.24
N ALA A 83 -15.27 -3.75 -3.48
CA ALA A 83 -15.82 -2.96 -4.58
C ALA A 83 -15.73 -3.77 -5.88
N SER A 84 -16.66 -3.55 -6.81
CA SER A 84 -16.54 -4.08 -8.17
C SER A 84 -15.51 -3.29 -8.98
N ASN A 85 -14.90 -3.92 -9.98
CA ASN A 85 -13.98 -3.24 -10.91
C ASN A 85 -14.63 -2.01 -11.57
N ASP A 86 -15.93 -2.11 -11.92
CA ASP A 86 -16.70 -0.99 -12.48
C ASP A 86 -16.78 0.20 -11.52
N LEU A 87 -17.03 -0.06 -10.22
CA LEU A 87 -17.06 0.99 -9.21
C LEU A 87 -15.67 1.61 -9.05
N MET A 88 -14.60 0.81 -8.99
CA MET A 88 -13.23 1.33 -8.90
C MET A 88 -12.90 2.26 -10.08
N LEU A 89 -13.21 1.84 -11.31
CA LEU A 89 -13.03 2.66 -12.51
C LEU A 89 -13.85 3.94 -12.47
N GLN A 90 -15.10 3.86 -11.98
CA GLN A 90 -15.98 5.02 -11.85
C GLN A 90 -15.45 6.03 -10.82
N LEU A 91 -15.01 5.56 -9.65
CA LEU A 91 -14.42 6.39 -8.60
C LEU A 91 -13.19 7.17 -9.09
N GLY A 92 -12.33 6.51 -9.88
CA GLY A 92 -11.22 7.18 -10.55
C GLY A 92 -11.70 8.33 -11.44
N LYS A 93 -12.61 8.06 -12.37
CA LYS A 93 -13.15 9.07 -13.29
C LYS A 93 -13.82 10.23 -12.57
N ASP A 94 -14.59 9.94 -11.52
CA ASP A 94 -15.27 10.97 -10.73
C ASP A 94 -14.29 11.84 -9.95
N SER A 95 -13.22 11.24 -9.40
CA SER A 95 -12.15 12.00 -8.74
C SER A 95 -11.45 12.96 -9.70
N LEU A 96 -11.16 12.52 -10.94
CA LEU A 96 -10.55 13.36 -11.97
C LEU A 96 -11.49 14.49 -12.38
N LYS A 97 -12.75 14.18 -12.65
CA LYS A 97 -13.78 15.17 -13.01
C LYS A 97 -13.95 16.23 -11.92
N LEU A 98 -13.96 15.83 -10.65
CA LEU A 98 -14.01 16.76 -9.53
C LEU A 98 -12.79 17.69 -9.53
N CYS A 99 -11.58 17.15 -9.71
CA CYS A 99 -10.36 17.95 -9.78
C CYS A 99 -10.41 18.96 -10.92
N GLU A 100 -10.85 18.56 -12.11
CA GLU A 100 -10.97 19.47 -13.26
C GLU A 100 -11.94 20.63 -12.99
N ILE A 101 -13.09 20.35 -12.37
CA ILE A 101 -14.08 21.37 -11.98
C ILE A 101 -13.47 22.35 -10.98
N VAL A 102 -12.84 21.82 -9.92
CA VAL A 102 -12.27 22.63 -8.83
C VAL A 102 -11.11 23.48 -9.32
N LEU A 103 -10.16 22.89 -10.06
CA LEU A 103 -9.00 23.61 -10.61
C LEU A 103 -9.43 24.71 -11.60
N SER A 104 -10.41 24.41 -12.48
CA SER A 104 -10.95 25.39 -13.43
C SER A 104 -11.64 26.56 -12.72
N ARG A 105 -12.36 26.29 -11.62
CA ARG A 105 -12.96 27.32 -10.77
C ARG A 105 -11.86 28.16 -10.10
N ASN A 106 -10.89 27.50 -9.46
CA ASN A 106 -9.86 28.13 -8.65
C ASN A 106 -8.93 29.06 -9.47
N ALA A 107 -8.70 28.75 -10.74
CA ALA A 107 -7.92 29.59 -11.66
C ALA A 107 -8.44 31.04 -11.81
N ARG A 108 -9.69 31.30 -11.40
CA ARG A 108 -10.34 32.63 -11.47
C ARG A 108 -10.65 33.23 -10.10
N LYS A 109 -10.10 32.65 -9.03
CA LYS A 109 -10.38 33.03 -7.64
C LYS A 109 -9.11 33.42 -6.91
N ALA A 110 -9.23 34.38 -6.00
CA ALA A 110 -8.16 34.69 -5.06
C ALA A 110 -7.91 33.49 -4.13
N SER A 111 -6.70 33.35 -3.61
CA SER A 111 -6.31 32.20 -2.77
C SER A 111 -7.23 31.98 -1.55
N SER A 112 -7.81 33.03 -0.98
CA SER A 112 -8.78 32.94 0.13
C SER A 112 -10.09 32.24 -0.25
N ASP A 113 -10.45 32.25 -1.54
CA ASP A 113 -11.72 31.77 -2.07
C ASP A 113 -11.57 30.46 -2.85
N GLN A 114 -10.36 29.91 -2.91
CA GLN A 114 -10.07 28.66 -3.59
C GLN A 114 -10.60 27.47 -2.79
N TRP A 115 -11.19 26.51 -3.49
CA TRP A 115 -11.64 25.26 -2.89
C TRP A 115 -10.46 24.30 -2.80
N LYS A 116 -10.34 23.61 -1.65
CA LYS A 116 -9.33 22.57 -1.48
C LYS A 116 -9.90 21.21 -1.87
N ILE A 117 -9.08 20.41 -2.53
CA ILE A 117 -9.40 19.02 -2.85
C ILE A 117 -8.71 18.15 -1.80
N ALA A 118 -9.42 17.15 -1.27
CA ALA A 118 -8.82 16.25 -0.30
C ALA A 118 -7.63 15.48 -0.89
N PRO A 119 -6.54 15.28 -0.13
CA PRO A 119 -5.31 14.64 -0.62
C PRO A 119 -5.52 13.28 -1.28
N LYS A 120 -6.34 12.42 -0.67
CA LYS A 120 -6.66 11.08 -1.19
C LYS A 120 -7.41 11.13 -2.52
N ILE A 121 -8.21 12.17 -2.74
CA ILE A 121 -8.93 12.40 -4.00
C ILE A 121 -7.98 12.90 -5.08
N LEU A 122 -7.03 13.78 -4.74
CA LEU A 122 -5.99 14.25 -5.67
C LEU A 122 -5.14 13.08 -6.21
N VAL A 123 -4.80 12.12 -5.34
CA VAL A 123 -4.05 10.93 -5.75
C VAL A 123 -4.84 10.05 -6.71
N MET A 124 -6.11 9.75 -6.39
CA MET A 124 -6.98 8.99 -7.29
C MET A 124 -7.09 9.66 -8.65
N ALA A 125 -7.33 10.98 -8.65
CA ALA A 125 -7.44 11.77 -9.88
C ALA A 125 -6.14 11.76 -10.68
N GLY A 126 -4.99 11.96 -10.02
CA GLY A 126 -3.69 11.99 -10.65
C GLY A 126 -3.34 10.70 -11.39
N LEU A 127 -3.70 9.55 -10.82
CA LEU A 127 -3.51 8.23 -11.42
C LEU A 127 -4.42 7.95 -12.63
N GLU A 128 -5.52 8.68 -12.77
CA GLU A 128 -6.44 8.59 -13.91
C GLU A 128 -6.11 9.56 -15.05
N THR A 129 -5.22 10.52 -14.80
CA THR A 129 -4.79 11.45 -15.87
C THR A 129 -3.97 10.76 -16.95
N VAL A 130 -4.08 11.27 -18.18
CA VAL A 130 -3.13 10.92 -19.26
C VAL A 130 -1.75 11.51 -18.94
N GLY A 131 -0.69 10.76 -19.27
CA GLY A 131 0.70 11.17 -19.09
C GLY A 131 1.01 12.53 -19.72
N ASN A 132 1.74 13.38 -18.99
CA ASN A 132 2.14 14.74 -19.38
C ASN A 132 1.00 15.71 -19.71
N SER A 133 -0.24 15.42 -19.28
CA SER A 133 -1.35 16.37 -19.43
C SER A 133 -1.19 17.60 -18.53
N GLN A 134 -1.79 18.73 -18.94
CA GLN A 134 -1.83 19.93 -18.10
C GLN A 134 -2.60 19.67 -16.80
N VAL A 135 -3.67 18.87 -16.85
CA VAL A 135 -4.45 18.49 -15.66
C VAL A 135 -3.56 17.76 -14.65
N ARG A 136 -2.73 16.80 -15.10
CA ARG A 136 -1.74 16.14 -14.24
C ARG A 136 -0.79 17.14 -13.58
N SER A 137 -0.24 18.06 -14.38
CA SER A 137 0.69 19.08 -13.88
C SER A 137 0.04 19.98 -12.82
N ASN A 138 -1.23 20.33 -13.01
CA ASN A 138 -1.99 21.11 -12.04
C ASN A 138 -2.27 20.31 -10.75
N ILE A 139 -2.59 19.02 -10.84
CA ILE A 139 -2.77 18.14 -9.68
C ILE A 139 -1.46 17.99 -8.90
N VAL A 140 -0.34 17.79 -9.59
CA VAL A 140 0.99 17.73 -8.97
C VAL A 140 1.33 19.04 -8.26
N GLN A 141 1.01 20.18 -8.87
CA GLN A 141 1.21 21.49 -8.25
C GLN A 141 0.35 21.65 -6.99
N GLU A 142 -0.92 21.26 -7.03
CA GLU A 142 -1.81 21.26 -5.86
C GLU A 142 -1.26 20.36 -4.74
N ILE A 143 -0.67 19.20 -5.08
CA ILE A 143 -0.02 18.31 -4.10
C ILE A 143 1.16 18.98 -3.41
N LYS A 144 1.97 19.74 -4.14
CA LYS A 144 3.08 20.52 -3.57
C LYS A 144 2.58 21.63 -2.67
N GLU A 145 1.61 22.41 -3.14
CA GLU A 145 1.07 23.56 -2.41
C GLU A 145 0.36 23.15 -1.11
N GLN A 146 -0.24 21.96 -1.09
CA GLN A 146 -0.84 21.37 0.10
C GLN A 146 0.16 20.59 0.98
N GLU A 147 1.44 20.49 0.58
CA GLU A 147 2.49 19.74 1.29
C GLU A 147 2.06 18.30 1.66
N ILE A 148 1.31 17.63 0.78
CA ILE A 148 0.54 16.41 1.10
C ILE A 148 1.37 15.26 1.69
N PHE A 149 2.60 15.09 1.20
CA PHE A 149 3.50 14.03 1.64
C PHE A 149 4.47 14.49 2.75
N GLY A 150 4.42 15.77 3.13
CA GLY A 150 5.29 16.38 4.12
C GLY A 150 6.77 16.07 3.85
N TYR A 151 7.43 15.48 4.84
CA TYR A 151 8.85 15.11 4.81
C TYR A 151 9.11 13.71 4.25
N LEU A 152 8.07 12.94 3.92
CA LEU A 152 8.19 11.53 3.51
C LEU A 152 8.63 11.37 2.06
N ILE A 153 8.40 12.41 1.24
CA ILE A 153 8.86 12.49 -0.16
C ILE A 153 9.49 13.87 -0.34
N GLU A 154 10.69 13.92 -0.92
CA GLU A 154 11.36 15.19 -1.19
C GLU A 154 10.60 15.97 -2.28
N GLU A 155 10.53 17.30 -2.19
CA GLU A 155 9.74 18.13 -3.11
C GLU A 155 10.19 17.98 -4.58
N ASN A 156 11.48 17.76 -4.81
CA ASN A 156 12.07 17.50 -6.13
C ASN A 156 11.65 16.14 -6.74
N GLN A 157 11.15 15.20 -5.92
CA GLN A 157 10.59 13.91 -6.34
C GLN A 157 9.09 14.00 -6.64
N ILE A 158 8.43 15.10 -6.25
CA ILE A 158 7.03 15.36 -6.58
C ILE A 158 6.98 16.01 -7.97
N ASP A 159 6.78 15.22 -9.02
CA ASP A 159 6.61 15.72 -10.38
C ASP A 159 5.57 14.90 -11.16
N ASN A 160 5.45 15.11 -12.47
CA ASN A 160 4.51 14.38 -13.31
C ASN A 160 4.74 12.85 -13.33
N SER A 161 5.94 12.39 -12.98
CA SER A 161 6.30 10.97 -12.85
C SER A 161 5.75 10.33 -11.57
N LEU A 162 5.30 11.13 -10.58
CA LEU A 162 4.61 10.64 -9.39
C LEU A 162 3.46 9.69 -9.76
N PHE A 163 2.70 10.02 -10.81
CA PHE A 163 1.60 9.19 -11.32
C PHE A 163 2.01 8.27 -12.48
N GLY A 164 3.29 7.99 -12.63
CA GLY A 164 3.80 6.99 -13.54
C GLY A 164 3.47 5.58 -13.06
N LEU A 165 2.70 4.81 -13.84
CA LEU A 165 2.35 3.42 -13.51
C LEU A 165 3.53 2.45 -13.60
N ASN A 166 4.69 2.93 -14.08
CA ASN A 166 5.97 2.23 -14.15
C ASN A 166 7.03 2.82 -13.19
N ARG A 167 6.65 3.71 -12.26
CA ARG A 167 7.59 4.24 -11.26
C ARG A 167 8.01 3.12 -10.30
N MET A 168 9.29 3.04 -9.96
CA MET A 168 9.74 2.13 -8.90
C MET A 168 9.18 2.56 -7.54
N ILE A 169 8.58 1.63 -6.80
CA ILE A 169 8.13 1.88 -5.43
C ILE A 169 9.35 2.13 -4.54
N THR A 170 9.28 3.12 -3.67
CA THR A 170 10.37 3.52 -2.77
C THR A 170 10.40 2.66 -1.50
N ASP A 171 11.55 2.66 -0.83
CA ASP A 171 11.70 2.11 0.51
C ASP A 171 10.81 2.82 1.53
N ALA A 172 10.66 4.15 1.45
CA ALA A 172 9.77 4.92 2.32
C ALA A 172 8.31 4.44 2.25
N GLU A 173 7.81 4.15 1.04
CA GLU A 173 6.48 3.57 0.82
C GLU A 173 6.35 2.19 1.49
N LEU A 174 7.34 1.31 1.33
CA LEU A 174 7.33 -0.03 1.91
C LEU A 174 7.45 0.01 3.45
N ASN A 175 8.31 0.86 3.99
CA ASN A 175 8.55 0.98 5.44
C ASN A 175 7.28 1.38 6.19
N LEU A 176 6.47 2.28 5.63
CA LEU A 176 5.21 2.68 6.25
C LEU A 176 4.17 1.54 6.21
N VAL A 177 4.18 0.71 5.16
CA VAL A 177 3.36 -0.52 5.15
C VAL A 177 3.85 -1.47 6.23
N SER A 178 5.16 -1.72 6.34
CA SER A 178 5.75 -2.55 7.40
C SER A 178 5.31 -2.07 8.79
N ALA A 179 5.45 -0.77 9.08
CA ALA A 179 5.05 -0.17 10.34
C ALA A 179 3.55 -0.37 10.61
N ARG A 180 2.67 -0.09 9.63
CA ARG A 180 1.22 -0.29 9.76
C ARG A 180 0.88 -1.75 10.05
N LEU A 181 1.53 -2.71 9.38
CA LEU A 181 1.24 -4.13 9.57
C LEU A 181 1.73 -4.64 10.92
N ASN A 182 2.86 -4.15 11.41
CA ASN A 182 3.38 -4.51 12.73
C ASN A 182 2.44 -4.14 13.88
N ASP A 183 1.58 -3.14 13.70
CA ASP A 183 0.55 -2.79 14.68
C ASP A 183 -0.66 -3.76 14.65
N LEU A 184 -0.81 -4.54 13.58
CA LEU A 184 -1.97 -5.41 13.34
C LEU A 184 -1.70 -6.90 13.62
N THR A 185 -0.44 -7.34 13.58
CA THR A 185 -0.06 -8.74 13.78
C THR A 185 0.78 -8.94 15.03
N GLN A 186 0.57 -10.06 15.71
CA GLN A 186 1.36 -10.45 16.89
C GLN A 186 2.41 -11.53 16.58
N HIS A 187 2.23 -12.25 15.46
CA HIS A 187 3.07 -13.39 15.10
C HIS A 187 4.12 -13.03 14.05
N PHE A 188 3.83 -12.02 13.22
CA PHE A 188 4.73 -11.59 12.18
C PHE A 188 5.30 -10.21 12.51
N HIS A 189 6.52 -9.97 12.06
CA HIS A 189 7.14 -8.66 12.12
C HIS A 189 7.84 -8.34 10.81
N PHE A 190 7.57 -7.16 10.29
CA PHE A 190 8.08 -6.65 9.03
C PHE A 190 9.11 -5.56 9.32
N ASN A 191 10.36 -5.78 8.90
CA ASN A 191 11.42 -4.79 9.05
C ASN A 191 11.36 -3.73 7.94
N ASP A 192 12.14 -2.68 8.11
CA ASP A 192 12.38 -1.69 7.07
C ASP A 192 13.06 -2.33 5.85
N ALA A 193 12.65 -1.87 4.67
CA ALA A 193 13.21 -2.18 3.39
C ALA A 193 14.71 -1.84 3.32
N ARG A 194 15.48 -2.68 2.61
CA ARG A 194 16.93 -2.56 2.49
C ARG A 194 17.40 -2.80 1.07
N LYS A 195 18.44 -2.08 0.66
CA LYS A 195 19.15 -2.35 -0.58
C LYS A 195 20.30 -3.31 -0.33
N VAL A 196 20.36 -4.39 -1.11
CA VAL A 196 21.51 -5.29 -1.15
C VAL A 196 22.48 -4.77 -2.21
N THR A 197 23.75 -4.61 -1.85
CA THR A 197 24.76 -4.14 -2.81
C THR A 197 25.08 -5.23 -3.83
N THR A 198 25.47 -4.82 -5.04
CA THR A 198 25.88 -5.76 -6.09
C THR A 198 27.09 -6.58 -5.65
N GLU A 199 28.00 -5.97 -4.89
CA GLU A 199 29.16 -6.62 -4.31
C GLU A 199 28.75 -7.72 -3.32
N ALA A 200 27.82 -7.44 -2.40
CA ALA A 200 27.31 -8.41 -1.43
C ALA A 200 26.63 -9.60 -2.12
N MET A 201 25.85 -9.34 -3.17
CA MET A 201 25.24 -10.41 -3.97
C MET A 201 26.28 -11.25 -4.70
N ALA A 202 27.33 -10.64 -5.25
CA ALA A 202 28.36 -11.33 -6.02
C ALA A 202 29.33 -12.15 -5.15
N SER A 203 29.66 -11.65 -3.95
CA SER A 203 30.54 -12.36 -3.02
C SER A 203 29.82 -13.39 -2.16
N GLY A 204 28.49 -13.33 -2.10
CA GLY A 204 27.69 -14.07 -1.12
C GLY A 204 27.92 -13.57 0.32
N GLU A 205 28.64 -12.46 0.50
CA GLU A 205 28.81 -11.84 1.80
C GLU A 205 27.50 -11.18 2.22
N ILE A 206 26.96 -11.67 3.34
CA ILE A 206 25.71 -11.16 3.86
C ILE A 206 25.97 -9.79 4.48
N ASP A 207 25.20 -8.77 4.05
CA ASP A 207 25.22 -7.45 4.67
C ASP A 207 24.98 -7.59 6.18
N GLN A 208 25.99 -7.23 6.99
CA GLN A 208 25.92 -7.35 8.44
C GLN A 208 24.74 -6.59 9.04
N SER A 209 24.24 -5.54 8.40
CA SER A 209 23.06 -4.80 8.88
C SER A 209 21.76 -5.59 8.67
N ALA A 210 21.59 -6.21 7.50
CA ALA A 210 20.46 -7.11 7.21
C ALA A 210 20.54 -8.35 8.11
N LEU A 211 21.75 -8.89 8.25
CA LEU A 211 22.04 -10.00 9.14
C LEU A 211 21.75 -9.62 10.61
N GLN A 212 22.13 -8.44 11.10
CA GLN A 212 21.89 -7.98 12.47
C GLN A 212 20.41 -7.71 12.80
N GLN A 213 19.54 -7.48 11.82
CA GLN A 213 18.09 -7.35 12.05
C GLN A 213 17.38 -8.70 12.07
N LEU A 214 17.95 -9.69 11.37
CA LEU A 214 17.42 -11.05 11.30
C LEU A 214 18.04 -11.97 12.37
N LEU A 215 19.32 -11.81 12.72
CA LEU A 215 20.12 -12.64 13.65
C LEU A 215 19.63 -12.69 15.10
N PRO A 216 19.21 -11.57 15.72
CA PRO A 216 18.64 -11.62 17.06
C PRO A 216 17.44 -12.56 17.12
N TYR A 217 16.78 -12.80 15.98
CA TYR A 217 15.68 -13.73 15.83
C TYR A 217 16.15 -15.12 15.39
N VAL A 218 17.21 -15.25 14.62
CA VAL A 218 17.82 -16.57 14.32
C VAL A 218 18.17 -17.36 15.59
N ALA A 219 18.70 -16.70 16.61
CA ALA A 219 19.11 -17.38 17.84
C ALA A 219 17.95 -17.62 18.83
N SER A 220 16.86 -16.85 18.76
CA SER A 220 15.77 -16.88 19.75
C SER A 220 14.36 -16.66 19.17
N ILE A 221 14.10 -17.07 17.92
CA ILE A 221 12.75 -17.03 17.33
C ILE A 221 11.82 -17.79 18.27
N ALA A 222 10.81 -17.09 18.77
CA ALA A 222 9.75 -17.73 19.53
C ALA A 222 9.04 -18.71 18.58
N PRO A 223 8.64 -19.90 19.04
CA PRO A 223 7.75 -20.75 18.27
C PRO A 223 6.54 -19.95 17.79
N ASN A 224 6.06 -20.25 16.59
CA ASN A 224 4.95 -19.53 15.96
C ASN A 224 5.22 -18.02 15.79
N SER A 225 6.40 -17.67 15.26
CA SER A 225 6.73 -16.29 14.89
C SER A 225 7.54 -16.20 13.59
N GLY A 226 7.34 -15.13 12.83
CA GLY A 226 8.03 -14.88 11.56
C GLY A 226 8.52 -13.45 11.43
N ARG A 227 9.66 -13.28 10.75
CA ARG A 227 10.22 -11.98 10.42
C ARG A 227 10.48 -11.86 8.93
N PHE A 228 10.03 -10.75 8.35
CA PHE A 228 10.16 -10.48 6.93
C PHE A 228 10.84 -9.13 6.69
N VAL A 229 11.54 -9.00 5.58
CA VAL A 229 12.26 -7.80 5.16
C VAL A 229 12.15 -7.64 3.64
N PRO A 230 11.69 -6.47 3.14
CA PRO A 230 11.83 -6.13 1.73
C PRO A 230 13.29 -5.88 1.36
N LEU A 231 13.79 -6.58 0.34
CA LEU A 231 15.15 -6.47 -0.17
C LEU A 231 15.13 -5.96 -1.62
N LEU A 232 15.86 -4.88 -1.89
CA LEU A 232 16.08 -4.36 -3.23
C LEU A 232 17.35 -4.99 -3.80
N MET A 233 17.20 -5.80 -4.84
CA MET A 233 18.26 -6.55 -5.51
C MET A 233 18.22 -6.28 -7.02
N ASP A 234 19.24 -5.59 -7.56
CA ASP A 234 19.29 -5.15 -8.97
C ASP A 234 17.99 -4.49 -9.48
N ASP A 235 17.50 -3.47 -8.76
CA ASP A 235 16.27 -2.74 -9.07
C ASP A 235 14.97 -3.59 -9.02
N HIS A 236 14.99 -4.70 -8.29
CA HIS A 236 13.82 -5.52 -8.03
C HIS A 236 13.58 -5.73 -6.54
N TRP A 237 12.35 -5.49 -6.07
CA TRP A 237 11.95 -5.76 -4.69
C TRP A 237 11.56 -7.23 -4.51
N ILE A 238 12.17 -7.87 -3.51
CA ILE A 238 11.92 -9.24 -3.07
C ILE A 238 11.56 -9.20 -1.60
N LEU A 239 10.52 -9.92 -1.18
CA LEU A 239 10.23 -10.08 0.25
C LEU A 239 10.94 -11.34 0.75
N PHE A 240 11.90 -11.20 1.66
CA PHE A 240 12.57 -12.33 2.28
C PHE A 240 12.11 -12.47 3.73
N GLY A 241 11.97 -13.69 4.23
CA GLY A 241 11.66 -13.91 5.63
C GLY A 241 12.16 -15.22 6.22
N ILE A 242 12.25 -15.23 7.54
CA ILE A 242 12.62 -16.37 8.38
C ILE A 242 11.55 -16.51 9.45
N GLY A 243 11.09 -17.72 9.71
CA GLY A 243 10.14 -17.99 10.77
C GLY A 243 10.35 -19.33 11.44
N SER A 244 9.57 -19.58 12.48
CA SER A 244 9.43 -20.89 13.11
C SER A 244 7.97 -21.22 13.29
N ASN A 245 7.61 -22.46 12.96
CA ASN A 245 6.30 -22.98 13.25
C ASN A 245 6.12 -23.29 14.75
N THR A 246 4.95 -23.83 15.10
CA THR A 246 4.59 -24.21 16.46
C THR A 246 5.46 -25.31 17.06
N SER A 247 6.09 -26.16 16.24
CA SER A 247 7.01 -27.20 16.69
C SER A 247 8.46 -26.71 16.90
N GLY A 248 8.75 -25.45 16.58
CA GLY A 248 10.10 -24.89 16.66
C GLY A 248 10.93 -25.12 15.39
N GLU A 249 10.35 -25.72 14.35
CA GLU A 249 11.03 -25.93 13.07
C GLU A 249 11.13 -24.60 12.32
N LYS A 250 12.37 -24.25 11.97
CA LYS A 250 12.69 -23.03 11.26
C LYS A 250 12.47 -23.18 9.76
N PHE A 251 12.01 -22.12 9.13
CA PHE A 251 11.95 -22.01 7.68
C PHE A 251 12.46 -20.64 7.23
N ALA A 252 12.88 -20.58 5.98
CA ALA A 252 13.20 -19.35 5.27
C ALA A 252 12.45 -19.38 3.94
N MET A 253 11.98 -18.21 3.49
CA MET A 253 11.27 -18.09 2.23
C MET A 253 11.51 -16.73 1.57
N ALA A 254 11.37 -16.68 0.26
CA ALA A 254 11.40 -15.46 -0.52
C ALA A 254 10.22 -15.42 -1.48
N PHE A 255 9.59 -14.25 -1.60
CA PHE A 255 8.55 -13.97 -2.59
C PHE A 255 9.06 -12.97 -3.62
N SER A 256 8.84 -13.28 -4.90
CA SER A 256 9.22 -12.43 -6.03
C SER A 256 8.13 -12.40 -7.10
N SER A 257 7.92 -11.22 -7.68
CA SER A 257 7.03 -10.99 -8.83
C SER A 257 7.71 -11.12 -10.19
N LEU A 258 8.84 -11.83 -10.24
CA LEU A 258 9.47 -12.32 -11.47
C LEU A 258 9.21 -13.81 -11.60
N GLU A 259 9.15 -14.32 -12.83
CA GLU A 259 9.01 -15.76 -13.12
C GLU A 259 10.09 -16.60 -12.44
N GLU A 260 11.35 -16.14 -12.54
CA GLU A 260 12.51 -16.78 -11.96
C GLU A 260 13.45 -15.72 -11.37
N LEU A 261 14.10 -16.05 -10.26
CA LEU A 261 15.17 -15.23 -9.68
C LEU A 261 16.48 -15.47 -10.43
N LYS A 262 17.31 -14.42 -10.55
CA LYS A 262 18.67 -14.60 -11.06
C LYS A 262 19.45 -15.53 -10.10
N PRO A 263 20.36 -16.39 -10.60
CA PRO A 263 21.08 -17.34 -9.75
C PRO A 263 21.76 -16.70 -8.54
N HIS A 264 22.43 -15.55 -8.73
CA HIS A 264 23.08 -14.83 -7.63
C HIS A 264 22.10 -14.24 -6.61
N HIS A 265 20.87 -13.93 -6.99
CA HIS A 265 19.82 -13.55 -6.04
C HIS A 265 19.42 -14.75 -5.17
N ALA A 266 19.15 -15.90 -5.79
CA ALA A 266 18.78 -17.11 -5.08
C ALA A 266 19.90 -17.61 -4.17
N GLU A 267 21.16 -17.57 -4.62
CA GLU A 267 22.34 -17.92 -3.83
C GLU A 267 22.47 -17.02 -2.60
N TYR A 268 22.34 -15.69 -2.76
CA TYR A 268 22.38 -14.75 -1.65
C TYR A 268 21.26 -15.01 -0.63
N LEU A 269 20.02 -15.23 -1.08
CA LEU A 269 18.87 -15.51 -0.22
C LEU A 269 18.99 -16.87 0.51
N ASN A 270 19.61 -17.87 -0.13
CA ASN A 270 19.95 -19.13 0.51
C ASN A 270 21.06 -18.97 1.53
N ALA A 271 22.08 -18.16 1.26
CA ALA A 271 23.13 -17.85 2.23
C ALA A 271 22.54 -17.13 3.46
N LEU A 272 21.62 -16.19 3.24
CA LEU A 272 20.91 -15.49 4.30
C LEU A 272 20.06 -16.43 5.17
N GLY A 273 19.34 -17.38 4.54
CA GLY A 273 18.63 -18.45 5.24
C GLY A 273 19.57 -19.43 5.96
N GLY A 274 20.72 -19.74 5.36
CA GLY A 274 21.78 -20.58 5.94
C GLY A 274 22.37 -19.98 7.21
N ALA A 275 22.62 -18.67 7.22
CA ALA A 275 23.03 -17.95 8.43
C ALA A 275 21.94 -17.97 9.52
N ALA A 276 20.68 -18.24 9.15
CA ALA A 276 19.56 -18.46 10.05
C ALA A 276 19.41 -19.91 10.58
N GLY A 277 20.26 -20.82 10.12
CA GLY A 277 20.17 -22.25 10.42
C GLY A 277 19.11 -22.99 9.61
N VAL A 278 18.68 -22.44 8.47
CA VAL A 278 17.78 -23.09 7.51
C VAL A 278 18.61 -23.61 6.34
N SER A 279 18.41 -24.87 5.94
CA SER A 279 19.23 -25.48 4.89
C SER A 279 18.96 -24.91 3.50
N HIS A 280 17.70 -24.63 3.17
CA HIS A 280 17.29 -24.05 1.89
C HIS A 280 16.09 -23.12 2.09
N SER A 281 16.12 -21.97 1.43
CA SER A 281 15.00 -21.05 1.39
C SER A 281 13.97 -21.49 0.34
N LEU A 282 12.68 -21.45 0.68
CA LEU A 282 11.61 -21.66 -0.28
C LEU A 282 11.47 -20.42 -1.17
N MET A 283 11.63 -20.57 -2.48
CA MET A 283 11.44 -19.48 -3.45
C MET A 283 10.03 -19.57 -4.04
N ILE A 284 9.23 -18.53 -3.85
CA ILE A 284 7.89 -18.38 -4.41
C ILE A 284 7.97 -17.28 -5.46
N THR A 285 7.83 -17.66 -6.73
CA THR A 285 8.07 -16.79 -7.88
C THR A 285 6.92 -16.87 -8.88
N GLY A 286 6.66 -15.79 -9.59
CA GLY A 286 5.65 -15.73 -10.65
C GLY A 286 5.78 -14.45 -11.47
N ASP A 287 5.59 -14.53 -12.79
CA ASP A 287 5.53 -13.33 -13.63
C ASP A 287 4.21 -12.59 -13.36
N LEU A 288 4.29 -11.51 -12.57
CA LEU A 288 3.16 -10.65 -12.23
C LEU A 288 3.29 -9.24 -12.82
N GLN A 289 4.42 -8.92 -13.47
CA GLN A 289 4.75 -7.54 -13.85
C GLN A 289 4.48 -7.22 -15.32
N ARG A 290 4.03 -8.19 -16.12
CA ARG A 290 3.71 -8.00 -17.55
C ARG A 290 2.76 -6.82 -17.82
N HIS A 291 1.70 -6.68 -17.02
CA HIS A 291 0.75 -5.56 -17.10
C HIS A 291 0.84 -4.62 -15.88
N ALA A 292 1.83 -4.83 -15.03
CA ALA A 292 2.12 -4.03 -13.84
C ALA A 292 3.63 -3.72 -13.78
N PRO A 293 4.16 -2.89 -14.70
CA PRO A 293 5.60 -2.65 -14.81
C PRO A 293 6.16 -1.97 -13.55
N ASN A 294 7.33 -2.42 -13.09
CA ASN A 294 8.00 -1.94 -11.87
C ASN A 294 7.06 -1.91 -10.64
N ALA A 295 6.12 -2.86 -10.58
CA ALA A 295 5.19 -3.02 -9.47
C ALA A 295 5.68 -4.05 -8.45
N CYS A 296 6.94 -4.48 -8.51
CA CYS A 296 7.51 -5.45 -7.56
C CYS A 296 7.32 -5.05 -6.09
N GLY A 297 7.46 -3.77 -5.74
CA GLY A 297 7.16 -3.28 -4.39
C GLY A 297 5.67 -3.35 -4.02
N LEU A 298 4.77 -3.21 -4.99
CA LEU A 298 3.33 -3.38 -4.77
C LEU A 298 2.99 -4.86 -4.49
N PHE A 299 3.59 -5.79 -5.23
CA PHE A 299 3.44 -7.22 -4.97
C PHE A 299 4.08 -7.63 -3.63
N VAL A 300 5.21 -7.04 -3.26
CA VAL A 300 5.80 -7.23 -1.92
C VAL A 300 4.83 -6.76 -0.83
N THR A 301 4.18 -5.60 -1.01
CA THR A 301 3.15 -5.12 -0.08
C THR A 301 1.99 -6.10 0.03
N GLN A 302 1.49 -6.65 -1.08
CA GLN A 302 0.43 -7.66 -1.06
C GLN A 302 0.85 -8.96 -0.36
N ALA A 303 2.07 -9.42 -0.60
CA ALA A 303 2.61 -10.58 0.10
C ALA A 303 2.70 -10.33 1.61
N MET A 304 3.14 -9.12 2.04
CA MET A 304 3.17 -8.75 3.45
C MET A 304 1.77 -8.70 4.07
N GLU A 305 0.79 -8.09 3.40
CA GLU A 305 -0.61 -8.02 3.87
C GLU A 305 -1.18 -9.43 4.07
N ARG A 306 -0.99 -10.34 3.10
CA ARG A 306 -1.41 -11.75 3.17
C ARG A 306 -0.74 -12.55 4.28
N ILE A 307 0.58 -12.38 4.45
CA ILE A 307 1.32 -13.01 5.55
C ILE A 307 0.80 -12.50 6.90
N ALA A 308 0.52 -11.20 7.03
CA ALA A 308 0.02 -10.63 8.27
C ALA A 308 -1.37 -11.19 8.68
N GLU A 309 -2.17 -11.63 7.70
CA GLU A 309 -3.49 -12.25 7.90
C GLU A 309 -3.43 -13.75 8.19
N CYS A 310 -2.27 -14.40 8.02
CA CYS A 310 -2.10 -15.81 8.35
C CYS A 310 -2.19 -16.03 9.87
N TYR A 311 -3.11 -16.90 10.29
CA TYR A 311 -3.27 -17.26 11.71
C TYR A 311 -2.15 -18.18 12.21
N GLU A 312 -1.63 -19.05 11.34
CA GLU A 312 -0.57 -20.00 11.68
C GLU A 312 0.72 -19.60 10.98
N VAL A 313 1.82 -19.56 11.74
CA VAL A 313 3.16 -19.37 11.18
C VAL A 313 3.63 -20.72 10.64
N ASN A 314 3.10 -21.12 9.49
CA ASN A 314 3.42 -22.38 8.83
C ASN A 314 3.89 -22.11 7.39
N LYS A 315 5.08 -22.64 7.03
CA LYS A 315 5.70 -22.44 5.73
C LYS A 315 4.76 -22.81 4.57
N ASP A 316 4.10 -23.96 4.67
CA ASP A 316 3.27 -24.50 3.60
C ASP A 316 1.95 -23.74 3.49
N SER A 317 1.39 -23.27 4.61
CA SER A 317 0.20 -22.40 4.63
C SER A 317 0.48 -21.05 3.97
N ILE A 318 1.57 -20.39 4.37
CA ILE A 318 2.01 -19.12 3.78
C ILE A 318 2.31 -19.31 2.29
N ALA A 319 3.02 -20.38 1.93
CA ALA A 319 3.34 -20.69 0.54
C ALA A 319 2.07 -20.88 -0.29
N SER A 320 1.12 -21.68 0.20
CA SER A 320 -0.14 -21.95 -0.50
C SER A 320 -0.95 -20.68 -0.74
N ASP A 321 -1.01 -19.73 0.20
CA ASP A 321 -1.75 -18.47 -0.01
C ASP A 321 -1.06 -17.57 -1.05
N LEU A 322 0.27 -17.47 -1.00
CA LEU A 322 1.04 -16.67 -1.96
C LEU A 322 1.03 -17.28 -3.37
N GLU A 323 1.08 -18.60 -3.49
CA GLU A 323 0.93 -19.32 -4.77
C GLU A 323 -0.49 -19.15 -5.32
N GLN A 324 -1.52 -19.27 -4.48
CA GLN A 324 -2.90 -19.01 -4.90
C GLN A 324 -3.09 -17.57 -5.38
N PHE A 325 -2.43 -16.61 -4.72
CA PHE A 325 -2.41 -15.21 -5.15
C PHE A 325 -1.77 -15.04 -6.53
N ILE A 326 -0.60 -15.65 -6.76
CA ILE A 326 0.09 -15.65 -8.06
C ILE A 326 -0.84 -16.22 -9.14
N ASP A 327 -1.38 -17.40 -8.92
CA ASP A 327 -2.25 -18.09 -9.87
C ASP A 327 -3.50 -17.26 -10.21
N SER A 328 -4.15 -16.69 -9.18
CA SER A 328 -5.34 -15.87 -9.36
C SER A 328 -5.02 -14.60 -10.15
N PHE A 329 -3.90 -13.93 -9.85
CA PHE A 329 -3.49 -12.73 -10.56
C PHE A 329 -3.10 -13.01 -12.02
N GLN A 330 -2.45 -14.13 -12.30
CA GLN A 330 -2.08 -14.53 -13.65
C GLN A 330 -3.29 -14.92 -14.50
N GLN A 331 -4.38 -15.40 -13.88
CA GLN A 331 -5.65 -15.68 -14.56
C GLN A 331 -6.47 -14.42 -14.85
N SER A 332 -6.24 -13.32 -14.13
CA SER A 332 -6.87 -12.03 -14.39
C SER A 332 -6.47 -11.46 -15.75
N ASP A 333 -7.40 -10.76 -16.39
CA ASP A 333 -7.13 -10.13 -17.68
C ASP A 333 -6.21 -8.90 -17.55
N TRP A 334 -5.73 -8.39 -18.68
CA TRP A 334 -4.81 -7.26 -18.69
C TRP A 334 -5.43 -5.98 -18.11
N GLN A 335 -6.76 -5.81 -18.18
CA GLN A 335 -7.44 -4.65 -17.60
C GLN A 335 -7.44 -4.74 -16.07
N GLU A 336 -7.74 -5.90 -15.52
CA GLU A 336 -7.70 -6.17 -14.09
C GLU A 336 -6.29 -6.00 -13.52
N GLN A 337 -5.28 -6.55 -14.19
CA GLN A 337 -3.88 -6.37 -13.76
C GLN A 337 -3.41 -4.91 -13.84
N SER A 338 -3.84 -4.18 -14.87
CA SER A 338 -3.55 -2.75 -15.01
C SER A 338 -4.27 -1.92 -13.93
N LEU A 339 -5.51 -2.30 -13.59
CA LEU A 339 -6.30 -1.68 -12.54
C LEU A 339 -5.66 -1.92 -11.17
N PHE A 340 -5.22 -3.14 -10.89
CA PHE A 340 -4.45 -3.47 -9.69
C PHE A 340 -3.20 -2.57 -9.55
N ASN A 341 -2.40 -2.41 -10.62
CA ASN A 341 -1.21 -1.58 -10.58
C ASN A 341 -1.54 -0.11 -10.24
N ARG A 342 -2.56 0.45 -10.90
CA ARG A 342 -3.00 1.83 -10.66
C ARG A 342 -3.52 2.02 -9.23
N ASN A 343 -4.48 1.18 -8.84
CA ASN A 343 -5.22 1.32 -7.60
C ASN A 343 -4.36 0.97 -6.38
N GLY A 344 -3.47 -0.02 -6.54
CA GLY A 344 -2.49 -0.38 -5.52
C GLY A 344 -1.51 0.76 -5.22
N ARG A 345 -1.03 1.47 -6.24
CA ARG A 345 -0.21 2.69 -6.06
C ARG A 345 -0.97 3.78 -5.30
N ALA A 346 -2.26 3.97 -5.58
CA ALA A 346 -3.09 4.89 -4.80
C ALA A 346 -3.19 4.45 -3.33
N GLY A 347 -3.29 3.15 -3.07
CA GLY A 347 -3.26 2.57 -1.74
C GLY A 347 -1.97 2.89 -0.98
N LEU A 348 -0.81 2.83 -1.63
CA LEU A 348 0.49 3.19 -1.05
C LEU A 348 0.57 4.69 -0.72
N TYR A 349 0.15 5.55 -1.64
CA TYR A 349 0.05 6.99 -1.37
C TYR A 349 -0.92 7.31 -0.24
N GLY A 350 -2.01 6.54 -0.11
CA GLY A 350 -2.93 6.66 1.03
C GLY A 350 -2.23 6.47 2.37
N VAL A 351 -1.33 5.49 2.46
CA VAL A 351 -0.54 5.23 3.67
C VAL A 351 0.43 6.39 3.96
N LEU A 352 1.09 6.94 2.94
CA LEU A 352 1.95 8.12 3.08
C LEU A 352 1.18 9.34 3.60
N ILE A 353 0.00 9.59 3.04
CA ILE A 353 -0.88 10.70 3.45
C ILE A 353 -1.30 10.56 4.91
N ASP A 354 -1.69 9.36 5.33
CA ASP A 354 -2.10 9.10 6.70
C ASP A 354 -0.93 9.29 7.68
N ALA A 355 0.27 8.82 7.32
CA ALA A 355 1.48 8.99 8.14
C ALA A 355 1.91 10.47 8.26
N ALA A 356 1.80 11.26 7.19
CA ALA A 356 2.08 12.69 7.22
C ALA A 356 1.11 13.43 8.16
N ALA A 357 -0.19 13.14 8.05
CA ALA A 357 -1.22 13.78 8.88
C ALA A 357 -1.09 13.48 10.38
N MET A 358 -0.72 12.24 10.75
CA MET A 358 -0.54 11.86 12.16
C MET A 358 0.62 12.61 12.84
N ARG A 359 1.65 13.02 12.09
CA ARG A 359 2.76 13.81 12.65
C ARG A 359 2.34 15.24 12.95
N ASP A 360 1.55 15.85 12.07
CA ASP A 360 1.03 17.22 12.27
C ASP A 360 0.05 17.29 13.46
N GLU A 361 -0.66 16.20 13.73
CA GLU A 361 -1.51 16.04 14.91
C GLU A 361 -0.73 15.61 16.18
N GLY A 362 0.60 15.43 16.09
CA GLY A 362 1.48 15.09 17.22
C GLY A 362 1.36 13.65 17.73
N THR A 363 0.78 12.74 16.94
CA THR A 363 0.46 11.36 17.33
C THR A 363 1.42 10.30 16.78
N TYR A 364 2.32 10.65 15.84
CA TYR A 364 3.28 9.72 15.26
C TYR A 364 4.71 9.93 15.79
N LYS A 365 5.27 8.90 16.45
CA LYS A 365 6.70 8.83 16.78
C LYS A 365 7.39 7.94 15.77
N ILE A 366 8.05 8.52 14.76
CA ILE A 366 9.08 7.78 14.03
C ILE A 366 10.42 8.13 14.64
N GLU A 367 11.07 7.15 15.27
CA GLU A 367 12.48 7.23 15.58
C GLU A 367 13.29 7.02 14.28
N HIS A 368 13.22 8.00 13.37
CA HIS A 368 14.13 8.05 12.23
C HIS A 368 15.52 8.48 12.72
N GLN A 369 16.40 7.52 12.98
CA GLN A 369 17.83 7.77 12.85
C GLN A 369 18.15 7.80 11.36
N HIS A 370 18.12 9.00 10.76
CA HIS A 370 18.95 9.26 9.60
C HIS A 370 20.40 9.02 10.02
N SER A 371 20.93 7.86 9.67
CA SER A 371 22.37 7.64 9.68
C SER A 371 22.94 8.39 8.49
N ASP A 372 23.30 9.65 8.73
CA ASP A 372 24.16 10.41 7.83
C ASP A 372 25.54 9.74 7.80
N PRO A 373 25.99 9.14 6.67
CA PRO A 373 27.26 8.44 6.62
C PRO A 373 28.48 9.36 6.65
N TYR A 374 28.30 10.70 6.67
CA TYR A 374 29.40 11.65 6.46
C TYR A 374 29.80 12.54 7.63
N SER A 375 29.25 12.35 8.83
CA SER A 375 29.70 13.13 10.01
C SER A 375 30.84 12.45 10.77
N GLN A 376 31.96 12.18 10.10
CA GLN A 376 33.24 12.04 10.80
C GLN A 376 33.85 13.42 11.03
N LYS A 377 33.47 14.07 12.14
CA LYS A 377 34.25 15.18 12.67
C LYS A 377 35.60 14.65 13.15
N LYS A 378 36.66 15.09 12.46
CA LYS A 378 38.06 15.05 12.88
C LYS A 378 38.19 15.41 14.37
N GLN A 379 38.71 14.49 15.17
CA GLN A 379 39.36 14.86 16.43
C GLN A 379 40.65 15.62 16.09
N PRO A 380 40.93 16.78 16.70
CA PRO A 380 42.25 17.36 16.64
C PRO A 380 43.20 16.54 17.51
N ALA A 381 44.37 16.26 16.97
CA ALA A 381 45.48 15.73 17.75
C ALA A 381 45.84 16.71 18.87
N GLY A 382 45.91 16.21 20.10
CA GLY A 382 46.37 16.87 21.29
C GLY A 382 46.82 15.82 22.29
#